data_AF-X0T1I6-F1
#
_entry.id   AF-X0T1I6-F1
#
_cell.length_a   1.000
_cell.length_b   1.000
_cell.length_c   1.000
_cell.angle_alpha   90.00
_cell.angle_beta   90.00
_cell.angle_gamma   90.00
#
_symmetry.space_group_name_H-M   'P 1'
#
loop_
_entity.id
_entity.type
_entity.pdbx_description
1 polymer ?
#
loop_
_entity_poly.entity_id
_entity_poly.type
_entity_poly.pdbx_seq_one_letter_code
_entity_poly.pdbx_strand_id
1 'polypeptide(L)'
;MPNLIDVTYAQTGESTSTNNVGMRAMQARAYEAKNKQYLLIKAPPASGKSRALMFIALDKLYNQGVKKAIVAVPERSIGGSFSSEPLSE
;
A
#
# COMPACT_ATOMS: atom_id res chain seq x y z
N MET A 1 -1.04 -11.57 -29.89
CA MET A 1 -1.63 -10.32 -29.37
C MET A 1 -0.50 -9.33 -29.19
N PRO A 2 -0.55 -8.11 -29.76
CA PRO A 2 0.54 -7.17 -29.60
C PRO A 2 0.58 -6.68 -28.15
N ASN A 3 1.77 -6.71 -27.54
CA ASN A 3 1.99 -6.19 -26.20
C ASN A 3 1.84 -4.66 -26.28
N LEU A 4 0.69 -4.13 -25.84
CA LEU A 4 0.33 -2.72 -26.06
C LEU A 4 1.05 -1.76 -25.10
N ILE A 5 1.79 -2.28 -24.13
CA ILE A 5 2.50 -1.50 -23.12
C ILE A 5 3.84 -2.17 -22.84
N ASP A 6 4.92 -1.63 -23.40
CA ASP A 6 6.29 -1.96 -23.03
C ASP A 6 6.79 -0.90 -22.05
N VAL A 7 6.81 -1.22 -20.75
CA VAL A 7 7.36 -0.33 -19.73
C VAL A 7 8.71 -0.88 -19.31
N THR A 8 9.78 -0.24 -19.75
CA THR A 8 11.14 -0.56 -19.31
C THR A 8 11.37 0.11 -17.96
N TYR A 9 11.24 -0.64 -16.87
CA TYR A 9 11.59 -0.14 -15.54
C TYR A 9 13.11 -0.15 -15.36
N ALA A 10 13.64 0.85 -14.65
CA ALA A 10 15.01 0.79 -14.15
C ALA A 10 15.11 -0.38 -13.17
N GLN A 11 15.74 -1.49 -13.58
CA GLN A 11 15.87 -2.73 -12.80
C GLN A 11 16.89 -2.57 -11.63
N THR A 12 16.88 -1.41 -10.96
CA THR A 12 17.88 -1.02 -9.95
C THR A 12 17.59 -1.61 -8.58
N GLY A 13 16.43 -2.23 -8.37
CA GLY A 13 16.03 -2.80 -7.08
C GLY A 13 15.62 -1.76 -6.01
N GLU A 14 15.93 -0.48 -6.19
CA GLU A 14 15.62 0.59 -5.23
C GLU A 14 14.13 0.67 -4.87
N SER A 15 13.24 0.30 -5.80
CA SER A 15 11.79 0.27 -5.58
C SER A 15 11.33 -0.78 -4.55
N THR A 16 12.20 -1.72 -4.19
CA THR A 16 11.96 -2.72 -3.14
C THR A 16 12.49 -2.32 -1.77
N SER A 17 13.40 -1.33 -1.71
CA SER A 17 13.93 -0.81 -0.45
C SER A 17 12.82 -0.23 0.43
N THR A 18 12.99 -0.37 1.74
CA THR A 18 12.01 0.06 2.75
C THR A 18 12.61 1.11 3.67
N ASN A 19 11.77 2.01 4.17
CA ASN A 19 12.18 2.97 5.20
C ASN A 19 12.20 2.32 6.61
N ASN A 20 12.50 3.11 7.65
CA ASN A 20 12.62 2.63 9.04
C ASN A 20 11.34 1.99 9.61
N VAL A 21 10.17 2.27 9.02
CA VAL A 21 8.88 1.67 9.40
C VAL A 21 8.42 0.64 8.36
N GLY A 22 9.36 0.23 7.51
CA GLY A 22 9.27 -0.79 6.48
C GLY A 22 8.46 -0.42 5.24
N MET A 23 8.09 0.85 5.01
CA MET A 23 7.38 1.26 3.79
C MET A 23 8.31 1.34 2.57
N ARG A 24 7.88 0.77 1.45
CA ARG A 24 8.50 1.06 0.13
C ARG A 24 8.15 2.48 -0.34
N ALA A 25 8.93 3.03 -1.28
CA ALA A 25 8.75 4.41 -1.77
C ALA A 25 7.30 4.77 -2.15
N MET A 26 6.60 3.89 -2.89
CA MET A 26 5.20 4.13 -3.29
C MET A 26 4.22 4.07 -2.12
N GLN A 27 4.52 3.27 -1.09
CA GLN A 27 3.71 3.18 0.13
C GLN A 27 3.87 4.45 0.98
N ALA A 28 5.12 4.93 1.12
CA ALA A 28 5.42 6.18 1.81
C ALA A 28 4.70 7.38 1.15
N ARG A 29 4.73 7.46 -0.19
CA ARG A 29 3.98 8.49 -0.93
C ARG A 29 2.48 8.47 -0.66
N ALA A 30 1.87 7.29 -0.60
CA ALA A 30 0.45 7.19 -0.25
C ALA A 30 0.19 7.58 1.21
N TYR A 31 1.10 7.22 2.12
CA TYR A 31 1.02 7.52 3.54
C TYR A 31 1.13 9.02 3.85
N GLU A 32 1.89 9.80 3.08
CA GLU A 32 1.94 11.26 3.24
C GLU A 32 0.55 11.91 3.13
N ALA A 33 -0.36 11.30 2.36
CA ALA A 33 -1.73 11.75 2.19
C ALA A 33 -2.73 11.21 3.25
N LYS A 34 -2.27 10.54 4.31
CA LYS A 34 -3.11 9.88 5.35
C LYS A 34 -4.14 10.78 6.05
N ASN A 35 -3.88 12.09 6.10
CA ASN A 35 -4.76 13.08 6.74
C ASN A 35 -5.93 13.52 5.83
N LYS A 36 -5.99 13.07 4.58
CA LYS A 36 -7.10 13.38 3.68
C LYS A 36 -8.33 12.56 4.06
N GLN A 37 -9.50 13.21 4.02
CA GLN A 37 -10.79 12.55 4.20
C GLN A 37 -11.07 11.53 3.09
N TYR A 38 -10.70 11.87 1.86
CA TYR A 38 -10.82 11.02 0.69
C TYR A 38 -9.47 10.91 -0.02
N LEU A 39 -9.07 9.68 -0.36
CA LEU A 39 -7.81 9.40 -1.02
C LEU A 39 -8.02 8.33 -2.11
N LEU A 40 -7.64 8.64 -3.34
CA LEU A 40 -7.63 7.69 -4.45
C LEU A 40 -6.20 7.22 -4.72
N ILE A 41 -5.94 5.92 -4.55
CA ILE A 41 -4.63 5.32 -4.85
C ILE A 41 -4.72 4.56 -6.17
N LYS A 42 -4.20 5.18 -7.25
CA LYS A 42 -4.00 4.51 -8.54
C LYS A 42 -2.56 4.00 -8.62
N ALA A 43 -2.40 2.67 -8.73
CA ALA A 43 -1.09 2.03 -8.78
C ALA A 43 -1.11 0.83 -9.74
N PRO A 44 0.02 0.49 -10.39
CA PRO A 44 0.13 -0.75 -11.16
C PRO A 44 -0.15 -2.01 -10.33
N PRO A 45 -0.37 -3.16 -10.99
CA PRO A 45 -0.39 -4.46 -10.32
C PRO A 45 0.87 -4.68 -9.47
N ALA A 46 0.74 -5.44 -8.38
CA ALA A 46 1.84 -5.80 -7.47
C ALA A 46 2.64 -4.64 -6.83
N SER A 47 2.20 -3.38 -6.94
CA SER A 47 2.93 -2.22 -6.41
C SER A 47 2.77 -1.97 -4.89
N GLY A 48 2.25 -2.95 -4.13
CA GLY A 48 2.09 -2.82 -2.68
C GLY A 48 0.91 -1.96 -2.21
N LYS A 49 -0.13 -1.78 -3.03
CA LYS A 49 -1.33 -1.00 -2.71
C LYS A 49 -2.02 -1.45 -1.41
N SER A 50 -2.19 -2.76 -1.19
CA SER A 50 -2.84 -3.28 0.02
C SER A 50 -2.04 -2.92 1.28
N ARG A 51 -0.71 -3.00 1.20
CA ARG A 51 0.19 -2.61 2.30
C ARG A 51 0.17 -1.10 2.56
N ALA A 52 0.09 -0.28 1.52
CA ALA A 52 -0.12 1.16 1.68
C ALA A 52 -1.44 1.47 2.42
N LEU A 53 -2.54 0.79 2.05
CA LEU A 53 -3.82 0.91 2.76
C LEU A 53 -3.72 0.46 4.21
N MET A 54 -2.96 -0.60 4.50
CA MET A 54 -2.72 -1.08 5.87
C MET A 54 -2.04 0.00 6.72
N PHE A 55 -0.96 0.61 6.24
CA PHE A 55 -0.29 1.70 6.98
C PHE A 55 -1.21 2.89 7.24
N ILE A 56 -2.01 3.30 6.25
CA ILE A 56 -2.96 4.41 6.41
C ILE A 56 -4.05 4.04 7.43
N ALA A 57 -4.55 2.80 7.40
CA ALA A 57 -5.54 2.33 8.36
C ALA A 57 -4.97 2.29 9.78
N LEU A 58 -3.74 1.81 9.96
CA LEU A 58 -3.07 1.77 11.25
C LEU A 58 -2.84 3.18 11.82
N ASP A 59 -2.39 4.14 11.01
CA ASP A 59 -2.25 5.53 11.47
C ASP A 59 -3.59 6.12 11.89
N LYS A 60 -4.67 5.85 11.15
CA LYS A 60 -6.02 6.27 11.56
C LYS A 60 -6.43 5.68 12.90
N LEU A 61 -6.19 4.39 13.09
CA LEU A 61 -6.56 3.66 14.30
C LEU A 61 -5.76 4.13 15.52
N TYR A 62 -4.44 4.21 15.39
CA TYR A 62 -3.54 4.40 16.53
C TYR A 62 -3.17 5.86 16.77
N ASN A 63 -3.15 6.70 15.73
CA ASN A 63 -2.68 8.08 15.83
C ASN A 63 -3.78 9.13 15.63
N GLN A 64 -4.90 8.78 14.99
CA GLN A 64 -6.01 9.71 14.71
C GLN A 64 -7.29 9.44 15.53
N GLY A 65 -7.27 8.46 16.44
CA GLY A 65 -8.40 8.16 17.32
C GLY A 65 -9.59 7.45 16.63
N VAL A 66 -9.39 6.92 15.42
CA VAL A 66 -10.43 6.11 14.75
C VAL A 66 -10.55 4.76 15.45
N LYS A 67 -11.78 4.35 15.78
CA LYS A 67 -12.00 3.12 16.55
C LYS A 67 -11.95 1.84 15.72
N LYS A 68 -12.17 1.95 14.40
CA LYS A 68 -12.28 0.81 13.50
C LYS A 68 -11.95 1.21 12.06
N ALA A 69 -11.17 0.38 11.38
CA ALA A 69 -10.97 0.43 9.95
C ALA A 69 -11.72 -0.73 9.29
N ILE A 70 -12.39 -0.47 8.17
CA ILE A 70 -13.11 -1.49 7.40
C ILE A 70 -12.50 -1.52 6.01
N VAL A 71 -12.06 -2.69 5.58
CA VAL A 71 -11.54 -2.93 4.25
C VAL A 71 -12.52 -3.83 3.51
N ALA A 72 -13.15 -3.31 2.47
CA ALA A 72 -14.03 -4.08 1.60
C ALA A 72 -13.25 -4.54 0.37
N VAL A 73 -13.34 -5.84 0.07
CA VAL A 73 -12.71 -6.48 -1.09
C VAL A 73 -13.76 -7.30 -1.84
N PRO A 74 -13.66 -7.43 -3.17
CA PRO A 74 -14.67 -8.16 -3.95
C PRO A 74 -14.55 -9.68 -3.78
N GLU A 75 -13.39 -10.18 -3.33
CA GLU A 75 -13.13 -11.61 -3.19
C GLU A 75 -12.37 -11.95 -1.90
N ARG A 76 -12.62 -13.14 -1.35
CA ARG A 76 -11.91 -13.65 -0.17
C ARG A 76 -10.41 -13.80 -0.39
N SER A 77 -10.00 -14.21 -1.58
CA SER A 77 -8.60 -14.35 -2.00
C SER A 77 -7.81 -13.04 -1.80
N ILE A 78 -8.42 -11.91 -2.14
CA ILE A 78 -7.84 -10.57 -1.99
C ILE A 78 -7.75 -10.19 -0.51
N GLY A 79 -8.70 -10.63 0.32
CA GLY A 79 -8.68 -10.43 1.77
C GLY A 79 -7.41 -10.97 2.44
N GLY A 80 -6.80 -12.02 1.87
CA GLY A 80 -5.50 -12.54 2.32
C GLY A 80 -4.37 -11.51 2.29
N SER A 81 -4.45 -10.46 1.46
CA SER A 81 -3.46 -9.37 1.45
C SER A 81 -3.44 -8.53 2.73
N PHE A 82 -4.41 -8.71 3.63
CA PHE A 82 -4.56 -7.98 4.88
C PHE A 82 -4.41 -8.88 6.11
N SER A 83 -3.85 -10.09 5.95
CA SER A 83 -3.46 -10.93 7.09
C SER A 83 -2.40 -10.24 7.95
N SER A 84 -2.22 -10.72 9.19
CA SER A 84 -1.11 -10.31 10.04
C SER A 84 0.22 -10.51 9.32
N GLU A 85 1.02 -9.46 9.26
CA GLU A 85 2.29 -9.42 8.53
C GLU A 85 3.26 -8.47 9.27
N PRO A 86 4.55 -8.81 9.40
CA PRO A 86 5.56 -7.89 9.91
C PRO A 86 5.65 -6.62 9.04
N LEU A 87 5.59 -5.45 9.68
CA LEU A 87 5.68 -4.17 8.97
C LEU A 87 7.11 -3.72 8.74
N SER A 88 8.06 -4.21 9.52
CA SER A 88 9.50 -4.08 9.31
C SER A 88 10.15 -5.46 9.48
N GLU A 89 11.36 -5.61 8.94
CA GLU A 89 12.28 -6.66 9.41
C GLU A 89 12.73 -6.35 10.84
#